data_AF-A0A6B1I2S0-F1
#
_entry.id   AF-A0A6B1I2S0-F1
#
_cell.length_a   1.000
_cell.length_b   1.000
_cell.length_c   1.000
_cell.angle_alpha   90.00
_cell.angle_beta   90.00
_cell.angle_gamma   90.00
#
_symmetry.space_group_name_H-M   'P 1'
#
loop_
_entity.id
_entity.type
_entity.pdbx_description
1 polymer ?
#
loop_
_entity_poly.entity_id
_entity_poly.type
_entity_poly.pdbx_seq_one_letter_code
_entity_poly.pdbx_strand_id
1 'polypeptide(L)' 'CNEVVMMRDCSHEGDAYLFLSGTQVREMLAAGEALPPEFARPEVAEILAEYYQREAVGA' A
#
# COMPACT_ATOMS: atom_id res chain seq x y z
N CYS A 1 4.44 8.40 -15.86
CA CYS A 1 5.34 7.24 -15.78
C CYS A 1 4.66 6.17 -14.93
N ASN A 2 4.70 4.88 -15.31
CA ASN A 2 4.08 3.76 -14.59
C ASN A 2 5.16 2.76 -14.13
N GLU A 3 6.18 3.28 -13.45
CA GLU A 3 7.36 2.51 -13.05
C GLU A 3 7.75 2.86 -11.62
N VAL A 4 8.37 1.90 -10.93
CA VAL A 4 8.88 2.10 -9.57
C VAL A 4 10.25 2.76 -9.65
N VAL A 5 10.36 3.98 -9.14
CA VAL A 5 11.59 4.78 -9.16
C VAL A 5 11.86 5.38 -7.78
N MET A 6 13.13 5.66 -7.48
CA MET A 6 13.46 6.48 -6.31
C MET A 6 13.22 7.95 -6.64
N MET A 7 12.73 8.73 -5.67
CA MET A 7 12.43 10.17 -5.87
C MET A 7 13.62 11.00 -6.38
N ARG A 8 14.85 10.62 -6.04
CA ARG A 8 16.07 11.29 -6.52
C ARG A 8 16.38 11.04 -8.01
N ASP A 9 15.85 9.95 -8.56
CA ASP A 9 16.15 9.48 -9.93
C ASP A 9 15.05 9.89 -10.93
N CYS A 10 14.04 10.65 -10.48
CA CYS A 10 12.89 11.05 -11.26
C CYS A 10 12.69 12.58 -11.17
N SER A 11 12.54 13.24 -12.33
CA SER A 11 12.44 14.70 -12.41
C SER A 11 11.03 15.26 -12.17
N HIS A 12 10.08 14.41 -11.76
CA HIS A 12 8.71 14.84 -11.48
C HIS A 12 8.57 15.39 -10.05
N GLU A 13 7.63 16.32 -9.87
CA GLU A 13 7.28 16.91 -8.57
C GLU A 13 6.50 15.92 -7.69
N GLY A 14 6.40 16.22 -6.38
CA GLY A 14 5.86 15.31 -5.37
C GLY A 14 4.45 14.76 -5.64
N ASP A 15 3.61 15.55 -6.31
CA ASP A 15 2.21 15.20 -6.60
C ASP A 15 2.07 14.12 -7.70
N ALA A 16 3.16 13.83 -8.43
CA ALA A 16 3.19 12.78 -9.45
C ALA A 16 3.54 11.39 -8.88
N TYR A 17 3.80 11.27 -7.58
CA TYR A 17 4.14 10.00 -6.93
C TYR A 17 2.95 9.45 -6.14
N LEU A 18 2.70 8.16 -6.31
CA LEU A 18 1.90 7.41 -5.34
C LEU A 18 2.79 7.03 -4.16
N PHE A 19 2.61 7.70 -3.03
CA PHE A 19 3.33 7.39 -1.79
C PHE A 19 2.35 7.03 -0.68
N LEU A 20 2.50 5.83 -0.12
CA LEU A 20 1.77 5.37 1.06
C LEU A 20 2.76 5.04 2.17
N SER A 21 2.58 5.66 3.34
CA SER A 21 3.40 5.33 4.51
C SER A 21 3.03 3.95 5.06
N GLY A 22 3.99 3.26 5.68
CA GLY A 22 3.74 1.94 6.27
C GLY A 22 2.66 1.93 7.34
N THR A 23 2.42 3.06 8.04
CA THR A 23 1.31 3.18 9.00
C THR A 23 -0.03 3.22 8.28
N GLN A 24 -0.16 4.06 7.24
CA GLN A 24 -1.38 4.14 6.42
C GLN A 24 -1.72 2.79 5.78
N VAL A 25 -0.71 2.07 5.28
CA VAL A 25 -0.91 0.73 4.70
C VAL A 25 -1.53 -0.24 5.71
N ARG A 26 -1.03 -0.26 6.95
CA ARG A 26 -1.59 -1.13 7.99
C ARG A 26 -2.99 -0.72 8.41
N GLU A 27 -3.26 0.58 8.51
CA GLU A 27 -4.59 1.11 8.82
C GLU A 27 -5.61 0.73 7.74
N MET A 28 -5.27 0.91 6.46
CA MET A 28 -6.11 0.51 5.33
C MET A 28 -6.40 -0.99 5.33
N LEU A 29 -5.37 -1.83 5.53
CA LEU A 29 -5.54 -3.28 5.58
C LEU A 29 -6.40 -3.73 6.77
N ALA A 30 -6.23 -3.10 7.93
CA ALA A 30 -7.06 -3.36 9.11
C ALA A 30 -8.52 -2.91 8.93
N ALA A 31 -8.75 -1.82 8.19
CA ALA A 31 -10.08 -1.36 7.79
C ALA A 31 -10.72 -2.22 6.69
N GLY A 32 -9.96 -3.14 6.07
CA GLY A 32 -10.40 -3.97 4.96
C GLY A 32 -10.43 -3.24 3.61
N GLU A 33 -9.72 -2.11 3.50
CA GLU A 33 -9.56 -1.37 2.26
C GLU A 33 -8.46 -1.98 1.39
N ALA A 34 -8.70 -2.00 0.07
CA ALA A 34 -7.74 -2.54 -0.89
C ALA A 34 -6.59 -1.55 -1.16
N LEU A 35 -5.36 -2.07 -1.24
CA LEU A 35 -4.20 -1.28 -1.65
C LEU A 35 -4.17 -1.10 -3.17
N PRO A 36 -3.69 0.05 -3.67
CA PRO A 36 -3.52 0.25 -5.10
C PRO A 36 -2.57 -0.79 -5.72
N PRO A 37 -2.88 -1.34 -6.91
CA PRO A 37 -2.06 -2.35 -7.58
C PRO A 37 -0.66 -1.84 -7.97
N GLU A 38 -0.49 -0.52 -8.08
CA GLU A 38 0.79 0.14 -8.33
C GLU A 38 1.72 0.07 -7.10
N PHE A 39 1.15 -0.04 -5.90
CA PHE A 39 1.89 -0.13 -4.65
C PHE A 39 2.18 -1.57 -4.25
N ALA A 40 1.15 -2.42 -4.26
CA ALA A 40 1.26 -3.81 -3.86
C ALA A 40 0.59 -4.70 -4.90
N ARG A 41 1.20 -5.87 -5.10
CA ARG A 41 0.63 -6.89 -5.97
C ARG A 41 -0.64 -7.46 -5.33
N PRO A 42 -1.73 -7.69 -6.10
CA PRO A 42 -2.99 -8.19 -5.55
C PRO A 42 -2.81 -9.46 -4.71
N GLU A 43 -2.00 -10.40 -5.19
CA GLU A 43 -1.73 -11.66 -4.50
C GLU A 43 -1.09 -11.48 -3.10
N VAL A 44 -0.28 -10.42 -2.93
CA VAL A 44 0.33 -10.09 -1.63
C VAL A 44 -0.65 -9.31 -0.76
N ALA A 45 -1.38 -8.36 -1.35
CA ALA A 45 -2.35 -7.55 -0.64
C ALA A 45 -3.47 -8.40 -0.02
N GLU A 46 -3.94 -9.43 -0.73
CA GLU A 46 -4.95 -10.38 -0.23
C GLU A 46 -4.47 -11.14 1.01
N ILE A 47 -3.25 -11.70 0.97
CA ILE A 47 -2.65 -12.42 2.11
C ILE A 47 -2.52 -11.50 3.33
N LEU A 48 -2.06 -10.28 3.11
CA LEU A 48 -1.90 -9.30 4.19
C LEU A 48 -3.26 -8.86 4.76
N ALA A 49 -4.25 -8.60 3.90
CA ALA A 49 -5.59 -8.21 4.32
C ALA A 49 -6.25 -9.33 5.15
N GLU A 50 -6.13 -10.59 4.72
CA GLU A 50 -6.63 -11.76 5.46
C GLU A 50 -6.00 -11.85 6.86
N TYR A 51 -4.70 -11.60 6.97
CA TYR A 51 -4.00 -11.56 8.26
C TYR A 51 -4.51 -10.42 9.16
N TYR A 52 -4.51 -9.17 8.66
CA TYR A 52 -4.90 -8.01 9.48
C TYR A 52 -6.37 -8.02 9.89
N GLN A 53 -7.26 -8.50 9.02
CA GLN A 53 -8.69 -8.64 9.36
C GLN A 53 -8.93 -9.74 10.40
N ARG A 54 -8.10 -10.79 10.44
CA ARG A 54 -8.17 -11.83 11.48
C ARG A 54 -7.66 -11.33 12.83
N GLU A 55 -6.53 -10.62 12.85
CA GLU A 55 -5.95 -10.07 14.08
C GLU A 55 -6.83 -8.97 14.69
N ALA A 56 -7.45 -8.12 13.86
CA ALA A 56 -8.34 -7.05 14.32
C ALA A 56 -9.61 -7.58 15.01
N VAL A 57 -10.03 -8.82 14.71
CA VAL A 57 -11.18 -9.48 15.35
C VAL A 57 -10.81 -10.14 16.68
N GLY A 58 -9.51 -10.27 16.98
CA GLY A 58 -8.99 -10.87 18.21
C GLY A 58 -8.68 -9.90 19.36
N ALA A 59 -8.92 -8.59 19.19
CA ALA A 59 -8.62 -7.54 20.16
C ALA A 59 -9.89 -7.00 20.86
#